data_AF-A0A2D7SHY6-F1
#
_entry.id   AF-A0A2D7SHY6-F1
#
_cell.length_a   1.000
_cell.length_b   1.000
_cell.length_c   1.000
_cell.angle_alpha   90.00
_cell.angle_beta   90.00
_cell.angle_gamma   90.00
#
_symmetry.space_group_name_H-M   'P 1'
#
loop_
_entity.id
_entity.type
_entity.pdbx_description
1 polymer ?
#
loop_
_entity_poly.entity_id
_entity_poly.type
_entity_poly.pdbx_seq_one_letter_code
_entity_poly.pdbx_strand_id
1 'polypeptide(L)'
;MALDIGADRALSRKAMKAELLDAETELQLAYAWKNNRDEQALHRLIRAYMRLAISMASKFKRYGAPMSDLIQEAGLGLMKAADKFDPDRGVRFSTYAVWWIKAGIQDYVMRNWSLVRTGSTSSQKSLFF
;
A
#
# COMPACT_ATOMS: atom_id res chain seq x y z
N MET A 1 -0.79 -11.64 21.11
CA MET A 1 -0.55 -10.23 20.72
C MET A 1 0.92 -9.78 20.79
N ALA A 2 1.88 -10.60 21.23
CA ALA A 2 3.32 -10.25 21.24
C ALA A 2 4.10 -10.65 19.96
N LEU A 3 3.55 -11.57 19.16
CA LEU A 3 4.21 -12.10 17.95
C LEU A 3 4.23 -11.10 16.78
N ASP A 4 3.26 -10.18 16.73
CA ASP A 4 3.05 -9.28 15.59
C ASP A 4 4.09 -8.15 15.53
N ILE A 5 4.46 -7.60 16.71
CA ILE A 5 5.44 -6.50 16.83
C ILE A 5 6.84 -6.92 16.33
N GLY A 6 7.20 -8.19 16.49
CA GLY A 6 8.48 -8.74 16.02
C GLY A 6 8.54 -8.81 14.49
N ALA A 7 7.45 -9.25 13.85
CA ALA A 7 7.33 -9.33 12.40
C ALA A 7 7.34 -7.93 11.75
N ASP A 8 6.62 -6.97 12.34
CA ASP A 8 6.57 -5.58 11.87
C ASP A 8 7.96 -4.93 11.79
N ARG A 9 8.77 -5.14 12.84
CA ARG A 9 10.14 -4.62 12.91
C ARG A 9 11.04 -5.28 11.87
N ALA A 10 10.88 -6.58 11.64
CA ALA A 10 11.65 -7.31 10.63
C ALA A 10 11.29 -6.84 9.20
N LEU A 11 10.00 -6.69 8.90
CA LEU A 11 9.52 -6.18 7.61
C LEU A 11 10.00 -4.75 7.36
N SER A 12 9.85 -3.87 8.36
CA SER A 12 10.31 -2.48 8.28
C SER A 12 11.82 -2.41 8.04
N ARG A 13 12.61 -3.24 8.75
CA ARG A 13 14.07 -3.31 8.56
C ARG A 13 14.43 -3.80 7.16
N LYS A 14 13.72 -4.80 6.64
CA LYS A 14 13.92 -5.32 5.27
C LYS A 14 13.60 -4.26 4.23
N ALA A 15 12.48 -3.54 4.40
CA ALA A 15 12.11 -2.44 3.52
C ALA A 15 13.18 -1.34 3.53
N MET A 16 13.69 -0.93 4.70
CA MET A 16 14.74 0.10 4.79
C MET A 16 16.06 -0.31 4.14
N LYS A 17 16.36 -1.61 4.08
CA LYS A 17 17.54 -2.16 3.38
C LYS A 17 17.33 -2.37 1.88
N ALA A 18 16.10 -2.27 1.39
CA ALA A 18 15.83 -2.43 -0.03
C ALA A 18 16.49 -1.29 -0.83
N GLU A 19 16.87 -1.62 -2.06
CA GLU A 19 17.45 -0.65 -2.99
C GLU A 19 16.48 0.50 -3.28
N LEU A 20 17.04 1.68 -3.53
CA LEU A 20 16.31 2.81 -4.09
C LEU A 20 16.49 2.75 -5.61
N LEU A 21 15.39 2.57 -6.33
CA LEU A 21 15.42 2.51 -7.78
C LEU A 21 15.57 3.92 -8.37
N ASP A 22 16.47 4.05 -9.32
CA ASP A 22 16.53 5.19 -10.22
C ASP A 22 15.36 5.14 -11.22
N ALA A 23 15.19 6.22 -11.97
CA ALA A 23 14.06 6.37 -12.89
C ALA A 23 14.10 5.35 -14.05
N GLU A 24 15.29 5.02 -14.55
CA GLU A 24 15.42 4.10 -15.68
C GLU A 24 15.13 2.67 -15.26
N THR A 25 15.71 2.20 -14.14
CA THR A 25 15.43 0.86 -13.63
C THR A 25 13.97 0.69 -13.25
N GLU A 26 13.34 1.70 -12.64
CA GLU A 26 11.90 1.67 -12.35
C GLU A 26 11.06 1.45 -13.60
N LEU A 27 11.37 2.18 -14.68
CA LEU A 27 10.67 2.10 -15.96
C LEU A 27 10.87 0.72 -16.60
N GLN A 28 12.09 0.20 -16.60
CA GLN A 28 12.40 -1.14 -17.10
C GLN A 28 11.61 -2.22 -16.36
N LEU A 29 11.57 -2.17 -15.02
CA LEU A 29 10.80 -3.12 -14.21
C LEU A 29 9.29 -2.99 -14.47
N ALA A 30 8.79 -1.77 -14.62
CA ALA A 30 7.39 -1.53 -14.94
C ALA A 30 7.00 -2.09 -16.32
N TYR A 31 7.85 -1.90 -17.34
CA TYR A 31 7.62 -2.48 -18.66
C TYR A 31 7.71 -4.01 -18.66
N ALA A 32 8.68 -4.59 -17.94
CA ALA A 32 8.81 -6.04 -17.81
C ALA A 32 7.55 -6.65 -17.18
N TRP A 33 7.01 -6.02 -16.13
CA TRP A 33 5.75 -6.45 -15.54
C TRP A 33 4.56 -6.26 -16.49
N LYS A 34 4.42 -5.09 -17.13
CA LYS A 34 3.29 -4.78 -18.03
C LYS A 34 3.24 -5.70 -19.25
N ASN A 35 4.38 -5.94 -19.89
CA ASN A 35 4.44 -6.65 -21.17
C ASN A 35 4.56 -8.16 -20.99
N ASN A 36 5.37 -8.61 -20.02
CA ASN A 36 5.76 -10.00 -19.90
C ASN A 36 5.19 -10.66 -18.63
N ARG A 37 4.50 -9.91 -17.77
CA ARG A 37 4.06 -10.36 -16.44
C ARG A 37 5.20 -10.99 -15.63
N ASP A 38 6.39 -10.38 -15.73
CA ASP A 38 7.57 -10.81 -14.99
C ASP A 38 7.40 -10.58 -13.48
N GLU A 39 7.15 -11.66 -12.74
CA GLU A 39 6.98 -11.64 -11.29
C GLU A 39 8.24 -11.19 -10.55
N GLN A 40 9.43 -11.47 -11.07
CA GLN A 40 10.66 -11.02 -10.43
C GLN A 40 10.80 -9.51 -10.53
N ALA A 41 10.46 -8.94 -11.70
CA ALA A 41 10.41 -7.49 -11.89
C ALA A 41 9.40 -6.83 -10.95
N LEU A 42 8.20 -7.40 -10.84
CA LEU A 42 7.17 -6.94 -9.92
C LEU A 42 7.64 -6.99 -8.46
N HIS A 43 8.21 -8.11 -8.03
CA HIS A 43 8.71 -8.27 -6.67
C HIS A 43 9.82 -7.28 -6.33
N ARG A 44 10.75 -7.02 -7.27
CA ARG A 44 11.81 -6.02 -7.10
C ARG A 44 11.23 -4.63 -6.97
N LEU A 45 10.30 -4.26 -7.86
CA LEU A 45 9.60 -2.97 -7.84
C LEU A 45 8.86 -2.76 -6.51
N ILE A 46 8.03 -3.73 -6.08
CA ILE A 46 7.27 -3.63 -4.83
C ILE A 46 8.23 -3.50 -3.64
N ARG A 47 9.28 -4.33 -3.56
CA ARG A 47 10.24 -4.31 -2.43
C ARG A 47 10.92 -2.95 -2.28
N ALA A 48 11.34 -2.33 -3.38
CA ALA A 48 11.92 -0.99 -3.37
C ALA A 48 10.93 0.06 -2.83
N TYR A 49 9.65 -0.08 -3.17
CA TYR A 49 8.59 0.85 -2.77
C TYR A 49 7.91 0.56 -1.43
N MET A 50 8.26 -0.52 -0.73
CA MET A 50 7.72 -0.81 0.60
C MET A 50 8.02 0.28 1.63
N ARG A 51 9.14 0.99 1.50
CA ARG A 51 9.48 2.13 2.38
C ARG A 51 8.45 3.26 2.26
N LEU A 52 7.96 3.52 1.04
CA LEU A 52 6.90 4.50 0.78
C LEU A 52 5.57 4.04 1.40
N ALA A 53 5.21 2.78 1.23
CA ALA A 53 4.00 2.20 1.82
C ALA A 53 3.98 2.33 3.35
N ILE A 54 5.08 1.97 4.02
CA ILE A 54 5.22 2.10 5.49
C ILE A 54 5.14 3.57 5.94
N SER A 55 5.82 4.47 5.20
CA SER A 55 5.74 5.91 5.47
C SER A 55 4.29 6.41 5.40
N MET A 56 3.53 5.98 4.41
CA MET A 56 2.12 6.34 4.27
C MET A 56 1.24 5.72 5.36
N ALA A 57 1.45 4.45 5.70
CA ALA A 57 0.74 3.76 6.80
C ALA A 57 0.91 4.48 8.14
N SER A 58 2.12 4.94 8.45
CA SER A 58 2.40 5.61 9.73
C SER A 58 1.55 6.86 9.99
N LYS A 59 1.08 7.54 8.94
CA LYS A 59 0.20 8.72 9.02
C LYS A 59 -1.20 8.40 9.55
N PHE A 60 -1.62 7.13 9.49
CA PHE A 60 -2.94 6.67 9.93
C PHE A 60 -2.94 6.07 11.34
N LYS A 61 -1.79 6.04 12.03
CA LYS A 61 -1.68 5.50 13.40
C LYS A 61 -2.66 6.14 14.40
N ARG A 62 -3.00 7.43 14.21
CA ARG A 62 -3.93 8.17 15.08
C ARG A 62 -5.37 7.65 15.07
N TYR A 63 -5.74 6.80 14.11
CA TYR A 63 -7.08 6.23 14.00
C TYR A 63 -7.26 4.94 14.82
N GLY A 64 -6.25 4.53 15.61
CA GLY A 64 -6.36 3.40 16.54
C GLY A 64 -6.14 2.02 15.93
N ALA A 65 -5.98 1.93 14.60
CA ALA A 65 -5.66 0.67 13.92
C ALA A 65 -4.24 0.17 14.27
N PRO A 66 -4.04 -1.17 14.40
CA PRO A 66 -2.71 -1.76 14.55
C PRO A 66 -1.79 -1.38 13.39
N MET A 67 -0.51 -1.13 13.70
CA MET A 67 0.46 -0.75 12.67
C MET A 67 0.71 -1.87 11.65
N SER A 68 0.73 -3.13 12.11
CA SER A 68 0.82 -4.32 11.25
C SER A 68 -0.24 -4.29 10.17
N ASP A 69 -1.52 -4.16 10.56
CA ASP A 69 -2.64 -4.09 9.64
C ASP A 69 -2.53 -2.91 8.66
N LEU A 70 -2.16 -1.72 9.14
CA LEU A 70 -1.97 -0.56 8.26
C LEU A 70 -0.86 -0.79 7.22
N ILE A 71 0.24 -1.44 7.60
CA ILE A 71 1.33 -1.77 6.66
C ILE A 71 0.88 -2.83 5.65
N GLN A 72 0.11 -3.83 6.08
CA GLN A 72 -0.42 -4.86 5.20
C GLN A 72 -1.37 -4.25 4.16
N GLU A 73 -2.30 -3.39 4.58
CA GLU A 73 -3.21 -2.67 3.69
C GLU A 73 -2.47 -1.71 2.74
N ALA A 74 -1.42 -1.05 3.23
CA ALA A 74 -0.54 -0.25 2.39
C ALA A 74 0.15 -1.12 1.32
N GLY A 75 0.59 -2.32 1.68
CA GLY A 75 1.15 -3.32 0.76
C GLY A 75 0.13 -3.77 -0.29
N LEU A 76 -1.11 -4.05 0.11
CA LEU A 76 -2.20 -4.37 -0.82
C LEU A 76 -2.47 -3.21 -1.80
N GLY A 77 -2.48 -1.98 -1.30
CA GLY A 77 -2.60 -0.77 -2.14
C GLY A 77 -1.44 -0.63 -3.12
N LEU A 78 -0.21 -0.90 -2.68
CA LEU A 78 0.98 -0.88 -3.54
C LEU A 78 0.92 -1.94 -4.65
N MET A 79 0.46 -3.16 -4.33
CA MET A 79 0.27 -4.22 -5.33
C MET A 79 -0.81 -3.84 -6.36
N LYS A 80 -1.94 -3.28 -5.91
CA LYS A 80 -2.98 -2.74 -6.80
C LYS A 80 -2.44 -1.63 -7.70
N ALA A 81 -1.57 -0.77 -7.18
CA ALA A 81 -0.89 0.24 -7.98
C ALA A 81 -0.03 -0.39 -9.06
N ALA A 82 0.80 -1.38 -8.71
CA ALA A 82 1.69 -2.04 -9.67
C ALA A 82 0.94 -2.77 -10.78
N ASP A 83 -0.20 -3.40 -10.47
CA ASP A 83 -1.02 -4.08 -11.48
C ASP A 83 -1.70 -3.11 -12.47
N LYS A 84 -2.08 -1.91 -12.01
CA LYS A 84 -2.78 -0.90 -12.83
C LYS A 84 -1.87 0.20 -13.39
N PHE A 85 -0.58 0.16 -13.06
CA PHE A 85 0.35 1.19 -13.46
C PHE A 85 0.63 1.14 -14.95
N ASP A 86 0.67 2.31 -15.56
CA ASP A 86 0.92 2.49 -16.98
C ASP A 86 2.17 3.38 -17.16
N PRO A 87 3.34 2.80 -17.50
CA PRO A 87 4.59 3.55 -17.63
C PRO A 87 4.57 4.53 -18.81
N ASP A 88 3.70 4.33 -19.81
CA ASP A 88 3.60 5.19 -20.99
C ASP A 88 3.03 6.58 -20.68
N ARG A 89 2.47 6.77 -19.48
CA ARG A 89 1.92 8.07 -19.02
C ARG A 89 2.97 9.06 -18.55
N GLY A 90 4.25 8.69 -18.51
CA GLY A 90 5.36 9.59 -18.16
C GLY A 90 5.38 10.04 -16.69
N VAL A 91 4.61 9.39 -15.81
CA VAL A 91 4.60 9.67 -14.38
C VAL A 91 5.38 8.61 -13.61
N ARG A 92 6.07 9.02 -12.54
CA ARG A 92 6.76 8.08 -11.65
C ARG A 92 5.76 7.14 -10.98
N PHE A 93 6.15 5.88 -10.81
CA PHE A 93 5.35 4.87 -10.14
C PHE A 93 4.99 5.29 -8.72
N SER A 94 5.93 5.93 -8.00
CA SER A 94 5.73 6.46 -6.65
C SER A 94 4.51 7.39 -6.55
N THR A 95 4.37 8.31 -7.50
CA THR A 95 3.26 9.26 -7.57
C THR A 95 1.92 8.54 -7.74
N TYR A 96 1.88 7.53 -8.60
CA TYR A 96 0.68 6.72 -8.81
C TYR A 96 0.35 5.84 -7.60
N ALA A 97 1.36 5.21 -7.00
CA ALA A 97 1.22 4.31 -5.87
C ALA A 97 0.66 4.99 -4.63
N VAL A 98 1.04 6.25 -4.37
CA VAL A 98 0.53 7.03 -3.22
C VAL A 98 -0.99 7.05 -3.16
N TRP A 99 -1.68 7.18 -4.31
CA TRP A 99 -3.15 7.21 -4.36
C TRP A 99 -3.76 5.89 -3.95
N TRP A 100 -3.27 4.78 -4.49
CA TRP A 100 -3.78 3.44 -4.17
C TRP A 100 -3.45 3.01 -2.74
N ILE A 101 -2.25 3.33 -2.25
CA ILE A 101 -1.86 3.09 -0.86
C ILE A 101 -2.80 3.85 0.09
N LYS A 102 -2.99 5.15 -0.15
CA LYS A 102 -3.87 5.98 0.68
C LYS A 102 -5.31 5.48 0.64
N ALA A 103 -5.83 5.16 -0.54
CA ALA A 103 -7.18 4.64 -0.70
C ALA A 103 -7.39 3.32 0.05
N GLY A 104 -6.43 2.39 -0.06
CA GLY A 104 -6.48 1.10 0.64
C GLY A 104 -6.51 1.27 2.17
N ILE A 105 -5.55 2.04 2.70
CA ILE A 105 -5.49 2.30 4.15
C ILE A 105 -6.77 3.01 4.63
N GLN A 106 -7.24 4.00 3.88
CA GLN A 106 -8.44 4.76 4.24
C GLN A 106 -9.70 3.89 4.24
N ASP A 107 -9.88 3.03 3.23
CA ASP A 107 -10.99 2.07 3.19
C ASP A 107 -10.94 1.11 4.39
N TYR A 108 -9.76 0.57 4.72
CA TYR A 108 -9.59 -0.27 5.89
C TYR A 108 -9.94 0.45 7.18
N VAL A 109 -9.40 1.66 7.40
CA VAL A 109 -9.68 2.45 8.61
C VAL A 109 -11.18 2.73 8.71
N MET A 110 -11.84 3.16 7.63
CA MET A 110 -13.28 3.45 7.65
C MET A 110 -14.15 2.22 7.92
N ARG A 111 -13.69 1.01 7.56
CA ARG A 111 -14.42 -0.24 7.83
C ARG A 111 -14.22 -0.76 9.24
N ASN A 112 -13.08 -0.47 9.86
CA ASN A 112 -12.67 -1.06 11.15
C ASN A 112 -12.62 -0.04 12.30
N TRP A 113 -13.02 1.22 12.08
CA TRP A 113 -12.97 2.27 13.11
C TRP A 113 -13.93 2.05 14.30
N SER A 114 -14.99 1.25 14.10
CA SER A 114 -16.01 0.94 15.09
C SER A 114 -16.43 -0.52 14.94
N LEU A 115 -16.65 -1.19 16.07
CA LEU A 115 -17.24 -2.53 16.09
C LEU A 115 -18.62 -2.54 15.42
N VAL A 116 -19.37 -1.44 15.57
CA VAL A 116 -20.65 -1.24 14.91
C VAL A 116 -20.42 -0.50 13.60
N ARG A 117 -20.65 -1.21 12.50
CA ARG A 117 -20.49 -0.68 11.15
C ARG A 117 -21.62 0.30 10.83
N THR A 118 -21.40 1.57 11.12
CA THR A 118 -22.30 2.64 10.69
C THR A 118 -22.25 2.77 9.16
N GLY A 119 -23.42 2.84 8.53
CA GLY A 119 -23.54 3.01 7.09
C GLY A 119 -22.68 4.12 6.52
N SER A 120 -21.80 3.82 5.56
CA SER A 120 -20.93 4.83 4.94
C SER A 120 -21.66 5.63 3.86
N THR A 121 -22.74 5.09 3.30
CA THR A 121 -23.61 5.76 2.32
C THR A 121 -24.85 6.38 2.98
N SER A 122 -25.40 7.43 2.37
CA SER A 122 -26.62 8.10 2.87
C SER A 122 -27.78 7.10 3.05
N SER A 123 -27.93 6.16 2.12
CA SER A 123 -28.94 5.09 2.15
C SER A 123 -28.75 4.07 3.28
N GLN A 124 -27.54 3.91 3.82
CA GLN A 124 -27.29 3.03 4.97
C GLN A 124 -27.49 3.75 6.31
N LYS A 125 -27.43 5.09 6.33
CA LYS A 125 -27.71 5.89 7.53
C LYS A 125 -29.20 5.99 7.85
N SER A 126 -30.06 5.97 6.82
CA SER A 126 -31.53 5.96 6.96
C SER A 126 -32.13 4.67 7.50
N LEU A 127 -31.31 3.65 7.80
CA LEU A 127 -31.73 2.44 8.51
C LEU A 127 -31.73 2.62 10.03
N PHE A 128 -31.15 3.71 10.54
CA PHE A 128 -30.96 3.96 11.98
C PHE A 128 -31.67 5.24 12.47
N PHE A 129 -32.38 5.95 11.60
CA PHE A 129 -33.20 7.14 11.88
C PHE A 129 -34.44 7.10 10.98
#